data_AF-A0A9X6RQT3-F1
#
_entry.id   AF-A0A9X6RQT3-F1
#
_cell.length_a   1.000
_cell.length_b   1.000
_cell.length_c   1.000
_cell.angle_alpha   90.00
_cell.angle_beta   90.00
_cell.angle_gamma   90.00
#
_symmetry.space_group_name_H-M   'P 1'
#
loop_
_entity.id
_entity.type
_entity.pdbx_description
1 polymer ?
#
loop_
_entity_poly.entity_id
_entity_poly.type
_entity_poly.pdbx_seq_one_letter_code
_entity_poly.pdbx_strand_id
1 'polypeptide(L)'
;MKQFTLQEQQLNLQEQEDNIAAAREVGIAKNVLQQEGLYLQRFSGCDKGDSGWYIGPINEEVSGELETIYAYELLKMKPAIIQVLALPYNYLVVFEKDEIKSILNESDIDIWSEIER
;
A
#
# COMPACT_ATOMS: atom_id res chain seq x y z
N MET A 1 0.69 12.75 32.14
CA MET A 1 1.39 12.06 31.03
C MET A 1 1.15 10.58 31.20
N LYS A 2 0.59 9.90 30.20
CA LYS A 2 0.33 8.46 30.27
C LYS A 2 1.66 7.75 30.02
N GLN A 3 2.14 6.94 30.98
CA GLN A 3 3.29 6.07 30.77
C GLN A 3 2.84 4.89 29.93
N PHE A 4 3.46 4.69 28.77
CA PHE A 4 3.27 3.50 27.94
C PHE A 4 4.06 2.33 28.54
N THR A 5 3.47 1.15 28.46
CA THR A 5 4.10 -0.11 28.86
C THR A 5 5.22 -0.49 27.89
N LEU A 6 6.17 -1.32 28.34
CA LEU A 6 7.26 -1.82 27.50
C LEU A 6 6.75 -2.54 26.23
N GLN A 7 5.61 -3.22 26.33
CA GLN A 7 4.95 -3.86 25.18
C GLN A 7 4.43 -2.84 24.16
N GLU A 8 3.76 -1.77 24.62
CA GLU A 8 3.29 -0.70 23.74
C GLU A 8 4.47 0.03 23.07
N GLN A 9 5.59 0.20 23.79
CA GLN A 9 6.82 0.79 23.24
C GLN A 9 7.45 -0.10 22.16
N GLN A 10 7.48 -1.42 22.36
CA GLN A 10 8.01 -2.37 21.38
C GLN A 10 7.13 -2.47 20.13
N LEU A 11 5.80 -2.46 20.30
CA LEU A 11 4.86 -2.45 19.18
C LEU A 11 5.01 -1.18 18.32
N ASN A 12 5.15 -0.02 18.96
CA ASN A 12 5.38 1.25 18.27
C ASN A 12 6.74 1.29 17.54
N LEU A 13 7.80 0.69 18.11
CA LEU A 13 9.08 0.56 17.41
C LEU A 13 8.97 -0.35 16.19
N GLN A 14 8.29 -1.49 16.31
CA GLN A 14 8.07 -2.42 15.20
C GLN A 14 7.25 -1.75 14.08
N GLU A 15 6.19 -1.02 14.43
CA GLU A 15 5.41 -0.22 13.47
C GLU A 15 6.24 0.89 12.81
N GLN A 16 7.20 1.48 13.52
CA GLN A 16 8.14 2.48 12.97
C GLN A 16 9.19 1.86 12.03
N GLU A 17 9.73 0.69 12.37
CA GLU A 17 10.66 -0.05 11.51
C GLU A 17 9.96 -0.62 10.26
N ASP A 18 8.70 -1.04 10.40
CA ASP A 18 7.84 -1.45 9.29
C ASP A 18 7.42 -0.28 8.38
N ASN A 19 7.49 0.95 8.88
CA ASN A 19 7.20 2.17 8.13
C ASN A 19 8.32 2.66 7.22
N ILE A 20 9.51 2.03 7.20
CA ILE A 20 10.50 2.29 6.14
C ILE A 20 10.09 1.52 4.88
N ALA A 21 8.90 1.86 4.35
CA ALA A 21 8.28 1.19 3.21
C ALA A 21 9.16 1.22 1.95
N ALA A 22 10.00 2.26 1.80
CA ALA A 22 10.83 2.50 0.62
C ALA A 22 11.92 1.43 0.37
N ALA A 23 12.34 0.68 1.39
CA ALA A 23 13.39 -0.35 1.28
C ALA A 23 12.84 -1.78 1.16
N ARG A 24 11.53 -1.96 1.29
CA ARG A 24 10.89 -3.29 1.37
C ARG A 24 10.30 -3.70 0.03
N GLU A 25 10.09 -5.01 -0.12
CA GLU A 25 9.47 -5.57 -1.32
C GLU A 25 7.96 -5.30 -1.31
N VAL A 26 7.42 -5.01 -2.49
CA VAL A 26 6.01 -4.83 -2.78
C VAL A 26 5.59 -5.98 -3.67
N GLY A 27 4.52 -6.68 -3.32
CA GLY A 27 3.94 -7.70 -4.20
C GLY A 27 3.22 -7.03 -5.35
N ILE A 28 3.42 -7.47 -6.58
CA ILE A 28 2.71 -6.92 -7.74
C ILE A 28 2.21 -8.04 -8.65
N ALA A 29 1.05 -7.84 -9.25
CA ALA A 29 0.63 -8.65 -10.38
C ALA A 29 1.50 -8.33 -11.60
N LYS A 30 1.93 -9.35 -12.33
CA LYS A 30 2.77 -9.18 -13.53
C LYS A 30 2.14 -8.21 -14.53
N ASN A 31 2.96 -7.31 -15.07
CA ASN A 31 2.56 -6.25 -16.01
C ASN A 31 1.55 -5.21 -15.48
N VAL A 32 1.19 -5.22 -14.18
CA VAL A 32 0.18 -4.29 -13.64
C VAL A 32 0.56 -2.81 -13.81
N LEU A 33 1.86 -2.50 -13.73
CA LEU A 33 2.36 -1.13 -13.85
C LEU A 33 2.17 -0.52 -15.25
N GLN A 34 1.88 -1.34 -16.27
CA GLN A 34 1.59 -0.90 -17.64
C GLN A 34 0.10 -0.58 -17.83
N GLN A 35 -0.76 -0.91 -16.87
CA GLN A 35 -2.21 -0.67 -16.97
C GLN A 35 -2.56 0.77 -16.58
N GLU A 36 -3.65 1.28 -17.18
CA GLU A 36 -4.20 2.57 -16.79
C GLU A 36 -4.86 2.50 -15.40
N GLY A 37 -5.57 1.41 -15.09
CA GLY A 37 -6.22 1.23 -13.80
C GLY A 37 -5.54 0.17 -12.93
N LEU A 38 -5.23 0.52 -11.68
CA LEU A 38 -4.69 -0.42 -10.69
C LEU A 38 -5.21 -0.10 -9.30
N TYR A 39 -5.13 -1.08 -8.40
CA TYR A 39 -5.36 -0.87 -6.98
C TYR A 39 -4.11 -1.21 -6.17
N LEU A 40 -3.97 -0.57 -5.02
CA LEU A 40 -3.01 -0.92 -3.99
C LEU A 40 -3.77 -1.36 -2.75
N GLN A 41 -3.37 -2.47 -2.15
CA GLN A 41 -3.93 -2.94 -0.89
C GLN A 41 -2.84 -3.09 0.15
N ARG A 42 -3.09 -2.55 1.36
CA ARG A 42 -2.19 -2.69 2.49
C ARG A 42 -2.64 -3.81 3.40
N PHE A 43 -1.86 -4.88 3.48
CA PHE A 43 -2.11 -6.02 4.36
C PHE A 43 -1.32 -5.92 5.67
N SER A 44 -1.95 -6.33 6.77
CA SER A 44 -1.27 -6.59 8.04
C SER A 44 -0.76 -8.03 8.13
N GLY A 45 0.23 -8.29 8.98
CA GLY A 45 0.67 -9.65 9.30
C GLY A 45 1.60 -10.28 8.26
N CYS A 46 2.28 -9.47 7.47
CA CYS A 46 3.24 -9.92 6.45
C CYS A 46 4.57 -10.37 7.06
N ASP A 47 5.30 -11.21 6.33
CA ASP A 47 6.60 -11.72 6.75
C ASP A 47 7.67 -10.61 6.84
N LYS A 48 8.75 -10.88 7.60
CA LYS A 48 9.89 -9.96 7.72
C LYS A 48 10.51 -9.70 6.34
N GLY A 49 10.42 -8.46 5.87
CA GLY A 49 10.97 -8.01 4.58
C GLY A 49 9.90 -7.56 3.56
N ASP A 50 8.65 -7.98 3.74
CA ASP A 50 7.51 -7.54 2.94
C ASP A 50 7.00 -6.19 3.45
N SER A 51 6.75 -5.24 2.56
CA SER A 51 6.16 -3.93 2.89
C SER A 51 4.71 -4.04 3.38
N GLY A 52 4.04 -5.15 3.07
CA GLY A 52 2.61 -5.35 3.20
C GLY A 52 1.81 -4.63 2.12
N TRP A 53 2.46 -4.04 1.12
CA TRP A 53 1.78 -3.50 -0.05
C TRP A 53 1.68 -4.55 -1.15
N TYR A 54 0.49 -4.63 -1.73
CA TYR A 54 0.23 -5.35 -2.96
C TYR A 54 -0.34 -4.41 -4.03
N ILE A 55 0.03 -4.62 -5.29
CA ILE A 55 -0.51 -3.87 -6.44
C ILE A 55 -1.16 -4.85 -7.42
N GLY A 56 -2.46 -4.67 -7.63
CA GLY A 56 -3.27 -5.52 -8.50
C GLY A 56 -3.99 -4.75 -9.62
N PRO A 57 -4.40 -5.43 -10.70
CA PRO A 57 -5.22 -4.82 -11.73
C PRO A 57 -6.65 -4.61 -11.22
N ILE A 58 -7.33 -3.55 -11.67
CA ILE A 58 -8.76 -3.36 -11.35
C ILE A 58 -9.61 -4.47 -11.97
N ASN A 59 -9.24 -4.94 -13.16
CA ASN A 59 -9.93 -6.03 -13.83
C ASN A 59 -9.25 -7.38 -13.51
N GLU A 60 -9.97 -8.23 -12.78
CA GLU A 60 -9.53 -9.57 -12.34
C GLU A 60 -9.23 -10.53 -13.50
N GLU A 61 -9.72 -10.26 -14.71
CA GLU A 61 -9.40 -11.06 -15.91
C GLU A 61 -7.90 -11.00 -16.26
N VAL A 62 -7.17 -10.02 -15.71
CA VAL A 62 -5.71 -9.94 -15.81
C VAL A 62 -5.06 -10.71 -14.65
N SER A 63 -5.48 -11.97 -14.45
CA SER A 63 -4.80 -12.86 -13.49
C SER A 63 -3.48 -13.31 -14.10
N GLY A 64 -2.39 -12.65 -13.70
CA GLY A 64 -1.04 -13.02 -14.06
C GLY A 64 -0.27 -13.50 -12.85
N GLU A 65 0.78 -14.27 -13.10
CA GLU A 65 1.83 -14.61 -12.13
C GLU A 65 2.15 -13.43 -11.17
N LEU A 66 2.45 -13.75 -9.91
CA LEU A 66 2.88 -12.77 -8.92
C LEU A 66 4.39 -12.57 -9.01
N GLU A 67 4.83 -11.31 -8.90
CA GLU A 67 6.24 -10.95 -8.77
C GLU A 67 6.42 -9.94 -7.63
N THR A 68 7.66 -9.72 -7.21
CA THR A 68 8.01 -8.70 -6.22
C THR A 68 8.86 -7.62 -6.86
N ILE A 69 8.74 -6.40 -6.33
CA ILE A 69 9.56 -5.26 -6.72
C ILE A 69 9.95 -4.48 -5.46
N TYR A 70 11.15 -3.93 -5.41
CA TYR A 70 11.47 -3.02 -4.31
C TYR A 70 10.69 -1.72 -4.44
N ALA A 71 10.19 -1.18 -3.32
CA ALA A 71 9.44 0.07 -3.33
C ALA A 71 10.20 1.24 -3.99
N TYR A 72 11.53 1.31 -3.85
CA TYR A 72 12.33 2.34 -4.55
C TYR A 72 12.34 2.18 -6.08
N GLU A 73 12.23 0.96 -6.61
CA GLU A 73 12.13 0.71 -8.06
C GLU A 73 10.73 1.03 -8.57
N LEU A 74 9.71 0.64 -7.80
CA LEU A 74 8.33 1.03 -8.04
C LEU A 74 8.20 2.56 -8.14
N LEU A 75 8.78 3.31 -7.20
CA LEU A 75 8.72 4.77 -7.18
C LEU A 75 9.47 5.44 -8.34
N LYS A 76 10.46 4.77 -8.96
CA LYS A 76 11.09 5.27 -10.19
C LYS A 76 10.17 5.14 -11.40
N MET A 77 9.33 4.10 -11.44
CA MET A 77 8.42 3.84 -12.55
C MET A 77 7.07 4.55 -12.40
N LYS A 78 6.53 4.59 -11.17
CA LYS A 78 5.21 5.18 -10.88
C LYS A 78 5.26 6.06 -9.62
N PRO A 79 5.88 7.26 -9.70
CA PRO A 79 6.11 8.14 -8.55
C PRO A 79 4.83 8.55 -7.79
N ALA A 80 3.68 8.61 -8.47
CA ALA A 80 2.39 9.00 -7.88
C ALA A 80 1.99 8.13 -6.67
N ILE A 81 2.47 6.89 -6.60
CA ILE A 81 2.21 5.97 -5.48
C ILE A 81 2.78 6.47 -4.16
N ILE A 82 3.81 7.34 -4.16
CA ILE A 82 4.45 7.83 -2.92
C ILE A 82 3.45 8.43 -1.95
N GLN A 83 2.39 9.07 -2.45
CA GLN A 83 1.39 9.76 -1.65
C GLN A 83 0.56 8.83 -0.77
N VAL A 84 0.55 7.53 -1.06
CA VAL A 84 -0.25 6.54 -0.32
C VAL A 84 0.55 5.51 0.45
N LEU A 85 1.87 5.43 0.28
CA LEU A 85 2.68 4.39 0.94
C LEU A 85 2.70 4.47 2.47
N ALA A 86 2.31 5.63 3.03
CA ALA A 86 2.18 5.86 4.47
C ALA A 86 0.79 5.51 5.03
N LEU A 87 -0.14 5.03 4.21
CA LEU A 87 -1.47 4.66 4.68
C LEU A 87 -1.41 3.48 5.67
N PRO A 88 -2.33 3.45 6.66
CA PRO A 88 -2.43 2.36 7.62
C PRO A 88 -2.73 1.01 6.98
N TYR A 89 -2.55 -0.06 7.77
CA TYR A 89 -2.99 -1.39 7.38
C TYR A 89 -4.49 -1.44 7.09
N ASN A 90 -4.87 -2.34 6.18
CA ASN A 90 -6.22 -2.61 5.71
C ASN A 90 -6.86 -1.46 4.90
N TYR A 91 -6.04 -0.53 4.40
CA TYR A 91 -6.49 0.46 3.43
C TYR A 91 -6.34 -0.09 2.00
N LEU A 92 -7.25 0.32 1.12
CA LEU A 92 -7.18 0.05 -0.31
C LEU A 92 -7.27 1.37 -1.08
N VAL A 93 -6.44 1.53 -2.09
CA VAL A 93 -6.40 2.72 -2.93
C VAL A 93 -6.62 2.31 -4.37
N VAL A 94 -7.53 2.99 -5.06
CA VAL A 94 -7.73 2.83 -6.50
C VAL A 94 -7.07 3.99 -7.22
N PHE A 95 -6.21 3.67 -8.17
CA PHE A 95 -5.64 4.63 -9.11
C PHE A 95 -6.21 4.42 -10.51
N GLU A 96 -6.47 5.55 -11.18
CA GLU A 96 -6.61 5.59 -12.63
C GLU A 96 -5.55 6.56 -13.16
N LYS A 97 -4.67 6.05 -14.00
CA LYS A 97 -3.40 6.66 -14.43
C LYS A 97 -2.53 6.99 -13.21
N ASP A 98 -2.40 8.27 -12.88
CA ASP A 98 -1.63 8.79 -11.75
C ASP A 98 -2.54 9.52 -10.72
N GLU A 99 -3.86 9.42 -10.87
CA GLU A 99 -4.84 10.04 -9.98
C GLU A 99 -5.47 9.01 -9.04
N ILE A 100 -5.64 9.40 -7.77
CA ILE A 100 -6.45 8.62 -6.82
C ILE A 100 -7.92 8.78 -7.20
N LYS A 101 -8.62 7.66 -7.36
CA LYS A 101 -10.07 7.64 -7.56
C LYS A 101 -10.84 7.29 -6.32
N SER A 102 -10.24 6.51 -5.43
CA SER A 102 -10.87 6.08 -4.18
C SER A 102 -9.81 5.69 -3.16
N ILE A 103 -10.10 5.97 -1.88
CA ILE A 103 -9.35 5.41 -0.75
C ILE A 103 -10.40 4.77 0.16
N LEU A 104 -10.39 3.43 0.21
CA LEU A 104 -11.21 2.66 1.13
C LEU A 104 -10.42 2.48 2.43
N ASN A 105 -11.04 2.86 3.55
CA ASN A 105 -10.48 2.59 4.87
C ASN A 105 -10.73 1.13 5.30
N GLU A 106 -10.37 0.80 6.53
CA GLU A 106 -10.53 -0.54 7.11
C GLU A 106 -11.98 -1.05 7.24
N SER A 107 -12.97 -0.16 7.04
CA SER A 107 -14.41 -0.48 7.06
C SER A 107 -15.02 -0.46 5.65
N ASP A 108 -14.20 -0.47 4.60
CA ASP A 108 -14.60 -0.36 3.19
C ASP A 108 -15.37 0.94 2.86
N ILE A 109 -15.13 2.01 3.62
CA ILE A 109 -15.73 3.33 3.38
C ILE A 109 -14.76 4.17 2.55
N ASP A 110 -15.26 4.73 1.43
CA ASP A 110 -14.50 5.64 0.59
C ASP A 110 -14.37 7.04 1.21
N ILE A 111 -13.20 7.30 1.80
CA ILE A 111 -12.87 8.56 2.45
C ILE A 111 -12.31 9.61 1.47
N TRP A 112 -11.97 9.24 0.24
CA TRP A 112 -11.47 10.18 -0.77
C TRP A 112 -12.60 11.00 -1.38
N SER A 113 -13.73 10.35 -1.63
CA SER A 113 -14.94 10.99 -2.17
C SER A 113 -15.51 12.12 -1.29
N GLU A 114 -15.18 12.14 -0.01
CA GLU A 114 -15.59 13.18 0.95
C GLU A 114 -14.73 14.45 0.86
N ILE A 115 -13.50 14.33 0.34
CA ILE A 115 -12.50 15.41 0.27
C ILE A 115 -12.65 16.22 -1.03
N GLU A 116 -13.13 15.62 -2.12
CA GLU A 116 -13.35 16.29 -3.41
C GLU A 116 -14.69 17.05 -3.50
N ARG A 117 -15.42 17.23 -2.39
CA ARG A 117 -16.64 18.06 -2.31
C ARG A 117 -16.34 19.50 -1.88
#